data_AF-A0A388PUF0-F1
#
_entry.id   AF-A0A388PUF0-F1
#
_cell.length_a   1.000
_cell.length_b   1.000
_cell.length_c   1.000
_cell.angle_alpha   90.00
_cell.angle_beta   90.00
_cell.angle_gamma   90.00
#
_symmetry.space_group_name_H-M   'P 1'
#
loop_
_entity.id
_entity.type
_entity.pdbx_description
1 polymer ?
#
loop_
_entity_poly.entity_id
_entity_poly.type
_entity_poly.pdbx_seq_one_letter_code
_entity_poly.pdbx_strand_id
1 'polypeptide(L)'
;MVIASANSSRQTKALSHNVCEKMKSLNVHVNGVEGEKEGEWVLVDVDDVIVHIMLPTTRAYYNLEELWIEPAKKQTPKKINSLR
;
A
#
# COMPACT_ATOMS: atom_id res chain seq x y z
N MET A 1 6.48 -1.17 2.69
CA MET A 1 5.20 -0.53 2.29
C MET A 1 4.04 -1.42 2.73
N VAL A 2 2.94 -0.81 3.18
CA VAL A 2 1.66 -1.48 3.47
C VAL A 2 0.56 -0.79 2.67
N ILE A 3 -0.37 -1.55 2.08
CA ILE A 3 -1.53 -1.00 1.37
C ILE A 3 -2.81 -1.61 1.96
N ALA A 4 -3.69 -0.75 2.47
CA ALA A 4 -4.99 -1.08 3.03
C ALA A 4 -6.11 -0.41 2.24
N SER A 5 -7.29 -1.03 2.25
CA SER A 5 -8.49 -0.47 1.62
C SER A 5 -9.55 -0.15 2.68
N ALA A 6 -10.25 0.96 2.48
CA ALA A 6 -11.38 1.39 3.31
C ALA A 6 -12.57 1.75 2.42
N ASN A 7 -13.79 1.41 2.86
CA ASN A 7 -15.01 1.52 2.08
C ASN A 7 -15.61 2.94 2.05
N SER A 8 -14.99 3.91 2.73
CA SER A 8 -15.41 5.32 2.71
C SER A 8 -14.29 6.25 3.15
N SER A 9 -14.40 7.53 2.80
CA SER A 9 -13.46 8.58 3.24
C SER A 9 -13.45 8.78 4.75
N ARG A 10 -14.56 8.46 5.43
CA ARG A 10 -14.60 8.42 6.90
C ARG A 10 -13.73 7.29 7.44
N GLN A 11 -13.78 6.12 6.80
CA GLN A 11 -13.04 4.95 7.24
C GLN A 11 -11.55 5.10 6.94
N THR A 12 -11.15 5.68 5.82
CA THR A 12 -9.73 5.97 5.53
C THR A 12 -9.11 6.86 6.62
N LYS A 13 -9.80 7.95 6.97
CA LYS A 13 -9.43 8.86 8.09
C LYS A 13 -9.38 8.13 9.44
N ALA A 14 -10.38 7.28 9.72
CA ALA A 14 -10.40 6.52 10.98
C ALA A 14 -9.23 5.53 11.08
N LEU A 15 -8.86 4.90 9.97
CA LEU A 15 -7.70 4.00 9.90
C LEU A 15 -6.38 4.77 10.02
N SER A 16 -6.22 5.92 9.35
CA SER A 16 -5.00 6.75 9.49
C SER A 16 -4.80 7.20 10.94
N HIS A 17 -5.85 7.74 11.57
CA HIS A 17 -5.83 8.09 12.99
C HIS A 17 -5.45 6.90 13.87
N ASN A 18 -6.02 5.71 13.61
CA ASN A 18 -5.71 4.52 14.39
C ASN A 18 -4.24 4.09 14.26
N VAL A 19 -3.68 4.17 13.05
CA VAL A 19 -2.24 3.93 12.83
C VAL A 19 -1.41 4.92 13.66
N CYS A 20 -1.70 6.21 13.59
CA CYS A 20 -0.98 7.23 14.34
C CYS A 20 -1.03 7.00 15.86
N GLU A 21 -2.23 6.76 16.40
CA GLU A 21 -2.43 6.46 17.82
C GLU A 21 -1.66 5.20 18.24
N LYS A 22 -1.66 4.16 17.41
CA LYS A 22 -0.96 2.92 17.72
C LYS A 22 0.57 3.09 17.68
N MET A 23 1.11 3.79 16.68
CA MET A 23 2.54 4.09 16.62
C MET A 23 3.00 4.92 17.81
N LYS A 24 2.22 5.95 18.18
CA LYS A 24 2.45 6.76 19.38
C LYS A 24 2.47 5.90 20.65
N SER A 25 1.55 4.94 20.79
CA SER A 25 1.52 4.02 21.95
C SER A 25 2.75 3.10 22.04
N LEU A 26 3.47 2.93 20.93
CA LEU A 26 4.70 2.14 20.83
C LEU A 26 5.96 3.01 20.91
N ASN A 27 5.83 4.31 21.20
CA ASN A 27 6.91 5.30 21.12
C ASN A 27 7.60 5.35 19.74
N VAL A 28 6.85 5.06 18.67
CA VAL A 28 7.31 5.21 17.29
C VAL A 28 6.81 6.56 16.76
N HIS A 29 7.72 7.33 16.16
CA HIS A 29 7.39 8.61 15.56
C HIS A 29 6.64 8.43 14.23
N VAL A 30 5.67 9.30 13.97
CA VAL A 30 5.00 9.41 12.67
C VAL A 30 5.45 10.72 12.06
N ASN A 31 6.14 10.64 10.94
CA ASN A 31 6.73 11.79 10.25
C ASN A 31 5.67 12.73 9.69
N GLY A 32 4.57 12.16 9.21
CA GLY A 32 3.50 12.92 8.60
C GLY A 32 2.32 12.07 8.17
N VAL A 33 1.19 12.76 7.97
CA VAL A 33 -0.03 12.19 7.39
C VAL A 33 -0.47 13.10 6.25
N GLU A 34 -0.60 12.54 5.05
CA GLU A 34 -0.93 13.27 3.84
C GLU A 34 -2.25 12.79 3.23
N GLY A 35 -2.99 13.68 2.58
CA GLY A 35 -4.26 13.34 1.92
C GLY A 35 -5.45 13.09 2.85
N GLU A 36 -5.25 13.24 4.18
CA GLU A 36 -6.28 12.97 5.19
C GLU A 36 -7.54 13.81 4.99
N LYS A 37 -7.42 15.08 4.60
CA LYS A 37 -8.56 15.98 4.41
C LYS A 37 -9.58 15.43 3.41
N GLU A 38 -9.13 14.96 2.25
CA GLU A 38 -9.99 14.40 1.21
C GLU A 38 -10.41 12.97 1.57
N GLY A 39 -9.47 12.16 2.08
CA GLY A 39 -9.74 10.80 2.55
C GLY A 39 -9.97 9.79 1.43
N GLU A 40 -9.68 10.10 0.17
CA GLU A 40 -9.71 9.11 -0.91
C GLU A 40 -8.46 8.22 -0.88
N TRP A 41 -7.32 8.83 -0.58
CA TRP A 41 -6.04 8.17 -0.36
C TRP A 41 -5.31 8.94 0.74
N VAL A 42 -5.09 8.26 1.86
CA VAL A 42 -4.30 8.77 2.98
C VAL A 42 -2.96 8.03 3.02
N LEU A 43 -1.88 8.77 3.20
CA LEU A 43 -0.53 8.24 3.42
C LEU A 43 -0.12 8.52 4.86
N VAL A 44 0.41 7.52 5.55
CA VAL A 44 1.05 7.67 6.87
C VAL A 44 2.51 7.27 6.73
N ASP A 45 3.40 8.21 7.02
CA ASP A 45 4.85 8.03 6.96
C ASP A 45 5.38 7.69 8.37
N VAL A 46 5.99 6.51 8.49
CA VAL A 46 6.53 5.96 9.74
C VAL A 46 7.99 5.50 9.53
N ASP A 47 8.80 6.37 8.92
CA ASP A 47 10.22 6.16 8.58
C ASP A 47 10.47 4.93 7.70
N ASP A 48 10.60 3.75 8.30
CA ASP A 48 10.90 2.49 7.61
C ASP A 48 9.71 1.94 6.83
N VAL A 49 8.49 2.39 7.16
CA VAL A 49 7.25 1.90 6.56
C VAL A 49 6.33 3.05 6.18
N ILE A 50 5.93 3.07 4.91
CA ILE A 50 4.82 3.90 4.43
C ILE A 50 3.55 3.06 4.38
N VAL A 51 2.48 3.57 4.99
CA VAL A 51 1.14 2.97 4.97
C VAL A 51 0.24 3.76 4.03
N HIS A 52 -0.26 3.11 2.99
CA HIS A 52 -1.24 3.66 2.06
C HIS A 52 -2.63 3.14 2.41
N ILE A 53 -3.59 4.04 2.65
CA ILE A 53 -4.97 3.71 2.96
C ILE A 53 -5.86 4.35 1.89
N MET A 54 -6.49 3.54 1.06
CA MET A 54 -7.19 4.01 -0.14
C MET A 54 -8.64 3.53 -0.21
N LEU A 55 -9.49 4.27 -0.91
CA LEU A 55 -10.73 3.72 -1.43
C LEU A 55 -10.43 2.61 -2.46
N PRO A 56 -11.31 1.59 -2.60
CA PRO A 56 -11.09 0.49 -3.56
C PRO A 56 -10.89 0.98 -5.00
N THR A 57 -11.65 1.99 -5.41
CA THR A 57 -11.55 2.61 -6.74
C THR A 57 -10.19 3.28 -6.95
N THR A 58 -9.73 4.04 -5.96
CA THR A 58 -8.43 4.73 -5.98
C THR A 58 -7.27 3.73 -6.01
N ARG A 59 -7.33 2.67 -5.19
CA ARG A 59 -6.33 1.58 -5.22
C ARG A 59 -6.26 0.90 -6.58
N ALA A 60 -7.41 0.58 -7.17
CA ALA A 60 -7.47 -0.04 -8.48
C ALA A 60 -6.93 0.89 -9.59
N TYR A 61 -7.21 2.20 -9.51
CA TYR A 61 -6.73 3.18 -10.47
C TYR A 61 -5.20 3.33 -10.44
N TYR A 62 -4.61 3.46 -9.25
CA TYR A 62 -3.16 3.67 -9.12
C TYR A 62 -2.35 2.37 -9.14
N ASN A 63 -2.95 1.25 -8.73
CA ASN A 63 -2.39 -0.10 -8.79
C ASN A 63 -0.91 -0.19 -8.36
N LEU A 64 -0.56 0.46 -7.25
CA LEU A 64 0.83 0.53 -6.78
C LEU A 64 1.44 -0.86 -6.59
N GLU A 65 0.61 -1.86 -6.28
CA GLU A 65 1.00 -3.24 -6.08
C GLU A 65 1.79 -3.80 -7.28
N GLU A 66 1.42 -3.46 -8.52
CA GLU A 66 2.16 -3.91 -9.71
C GLU A 66 3.57 -3.33 -9.82
N LEU A 67 3.82 -2.14 -9.25
CA LEU A 67 5.15 -1.52 -9.27
C LEU A 67 6.14 -2.23 -8.34
N TRP A 68 5.62 -2.86 -7.28
CA TRP A 68 6.41 -3.43 -6.19
C TRP A 68 6.36 -4.96 -6.13
N ILE A 69 5.61 -5.60 -7.02
CA ILE A 69 5.70 -7.03 -7.28
C ILE A 69 6.91 -7.26 -8.18
N GLU A 70 7.82 -8.18 -7.81
CA GLU A 70 8.86 -8.62 -8.74
C GLU A 70 8.20 -9.14 -10.02
N PRO A 71 8.63 -8.69 -11.22
CA PRO A 71 8.04 -9.17 -12.46
C PRO A 71 8.16 -10.69 -12.45
N ALA A 72 7.01 -11.38 -12.52
CA ALA A 72 6.96 -12.82 -12.58
C ALA A 72 7.96 -13.29 -13.64
N LYS A 73 8.95 -14.12 -13.25
CA LYS A 73 9.93 -14.66 -14.19
C LYS A 73 9.17 -15.29 -15.34
N LYS A 74 9.18 -14.64 -16.51
CA LYS A 74 8.58 -15.19 -17.72
C LYS A 74 9.27 -16.53 -17.97
N GLN A 75 8.54 -17.62 -17.75
CA GLN A 75 9.05 -18.96 -18.03
C GLN A 75 9.36 -19.01 -19.51
N THR A 76 10.65 -19.00 -19.85
CA THR A 76 11.07 -19.20 -21.24
C THR A 76 10.71 -20.65 -21.58
N PRO A 77 10.00 -20.91 -22.70
CA PRO A 77 9.66 -22.27 -23.07
C PRO A 77 10.94 -23.10 -23.15
N LYS A 78 10.99 -24.21 -22.38
CA LYS A 78 12.11 -25.15 -22.42
C LYS A 78 12.25 -25.63 -23.87
N LYS A 79 13.39 -25.37 -24.49
CA LYS A 79 13.75 -26.01 -25.76
C LYS A 79 13.73 -27.52 -25.52
N ILE A 80 12.74 -28.20 -26.08
CA ILE A 80 12.72 -29.66 -26.13
C ILE A 80 13.79 -30.04 -27.14
N ASN A 81 14.95 -30.48 -26.67
CA ASN A 81 15.95 -31.08 -27.54
C ASN A 81 15.34 -32.35 -28.12
N SER A 82 14.95 -32.31 -29.39
CA SER A 82 14.65 -33.51 -30.16
C SER A 82 15.94 -34.31 -30.28
N LEU A 83 16.02 -35.41 -29.53
CA LEU A 83 17.05 -36.43 -29.69
C LEU A 83 17.07 -36.88 -31.16
N ARG A 84 18.18 -36.60 -31.84
CA ARG A 84 18.65 -37.31 -33.02
C ARG A 84 20.02 -37.88 -32.69
#